data_AF-A0A842XHH9-F1
#
_entry.id   AF-A0A842XHH9-F1
#
_cell.length_a   1.000
_cell.length_b   1.000
_cell.length_c   1.000
_cell.angle_alpha   90.00
_cell.angle_beta   90.00
_cell.angle_gamma   90.00
#
_symmetry.space_group_name_H-M   'P 1'
#
loop_
_entity.id
_entity.type
_entity.pdbx_description
1 polymer ?
#
loop_
_entity_poly.entity_id
_entity_poly.type
_entity_poly.pdbx_seq_one_letter_code
_entity_poly.pdbx_strand_id
1 'polypeptide(L)'
;MTPDPLKPVADDLWSIYSNDEDFANGVLMIVHQIPYVESGPQKYPVETIVENEGDCDLFSFIAASIMKAGGLDVVLLLYQTQDHMNVGVYLSEEPNDARSAVYYYTHDGKRYYVAECTGDDWRHGWRVGECPDLLQEASARIITLEDCEQSSPGQVSSSYGALDASSLSLAVSTRFVIARSAVTLSGSISPALSGKNVTLYVSSSGSPLSVLVTVVTDSDGRYSYMWRPSSAGIYSMRASWSGDTDYAGADSNICTLIVIPLEWLMMGVTVIVLLVVFLVVTLATRRKPPEELEAFEEWEVVDYPEYF
;
A
#
# COMPACT_ATOMS: atom_id res chain seq x y z
N MET A 1 -4.97 8.29 11.90
CA MET A 1 -5.81 9.03 10.94
C MET A 1 -5.14 9.05 9.60
N THR A 2 -5.92 8.91 8.53
CA THR A 2 -5.48 8.97 7.14
C THR A 2 -6.38 9.93 6.36
N PRO A 3 -6.14 11.25 6.46
CA PRO A 3 -7.02 12.25 5.82
C PRO A 3 -6.94 12.21 4.29
N ASP A 4 -5.74 11.97 3.73
CA ASP A 4 -5.51 12.10 2.29
C ASP A 4 -6.37 11.12 1.45
N PRO A 5 -6.54 9.84 1.84
CA PRO A 5 -7.43 8.92 1.15
C PRO A 5 -8.89 9.34 1.14
N LEU A 6 -9.35 10.03 2.20
CA LEU A 6 -10.76 10.38 2.38
C LEU A 6 -11.10 11.79 1.89
N LYS A 7 -10.13 12.53 1.36
CA LYS A 7 -10.35 13.88 0.83
C LYS A 7 -11.51 13.96 -0.17
N PRO A 8 -11.72 13.01 -1.10
CA PRO A 8 -12.87 13.07 -2.00
C PRO A 8 -14.22 13.06 -1.28
N VAL A 9 -14.35 12.34 -0.16
CA VAL A 9 -15.56 12.36 0.67
C VAL A 9 -15.78 13.74 1.31
N ALA A 10 -14.70 14.36 1.78
CA ALA A 10 -14.76 15.71 2.33
C ALA A 10 -15.12 16.76 1.26
N ASP A 11 -14.53 16.65 0.06
CA ASP A 11 -14.83 17.56 -1.05
C ASP A 11 -16.29 17.45 -1.50
N ASP A 12 -16.83 16.22 -1.57
CA ASP A 12 -18.23 15.98 -1.89
C ASP A 12 -19.15 16.55 -0.81
N LEU A 13 -18.85 16.34 0.48
CA LEU A 13 -19.62 16.94 1.59
C LEU A 13 -19.67 18.47 1.49
N TRP A 14 -18.57 19.13 1.11
CA TRP A 14 -18.53 20.57 0.88
C TRP A 14 -19.35 21.04 -0.34
N SER A 15 -19.73 20.14 -1.24
CA SER A 15 -20.65 20.46 -2.33
C SER A 15 -22.11 20.57 -1.86
N ILE A 16 -22.46 19.99 -0.70
CA ILE A 16 -23.81 20.01 -0.12
C ILE A 16 -23.91 20.98 1.06
N TYR A 17 -22.89 21.03 1.91
CA TYR A 17 -22.88 21.84 3.12
C TYR A 17 -22.10 23.14 2.93
N SER A 18 -22.50 24.20 3.65
CA SER A 18 -21.97 25.55 3.45
C SER A 18 -21.28 26.15 4.68
N ASN A 19 -21.27 25.42 5.80
CA ASN A 19 -20.60 25.82 7.04
C ASN A 19 -20.01 24.60 7.77
N ASP A 20 -19.09 24.88 8.69
CA ASP A 20 -18.30 23.86 9.40
C ASP A 20 -19.13 22.93 10.29
N GLU A 21 -20.19 23.45 10.93
CA GLU A 21 -21.08 22.66 11.79
C GLU A 21 -21.88 21.64 10.97
N ASP A 22 -22.53 22.10 9.90
CA ASP A 22 -23.28 21.25 8.97
C ASP A 22 -22.38 20.19 8.32
N PHE A 23 -21.17 20.57 7.92
CA PHE A 23 -20.18 19.66 7.37
C PHE A 23 -19.79 18.59 8.40
N ALA A 24 -19.48 18.97 9.63
CA ALA A 24 -19.11 18.03 10.69
C ALA A 24 -20.29 17.10 11.06
N ASN A 25 -21.52 17.60 11.13
CA ASN A 25 -22.72 16.79 11.30
C ASN A 25 -22.92 15.81 10.13
N GLY A 26 -22.65 16.23 8.89
CA GLY A 26 -22.65 15.36 7.71
C GLY A 26 -21.64 14.21 7.81
N VAL A 27 -20.44 14.46 8.37
CA VAL A 27 -19.47 13.41 8.66
C VAL A 27 -19.99 12.43 9.71
N LEU A 28 -20.62 12.92 10.79
CA LEU A 28 -21.24 12.05 11.80
C LEU A 28 -22.32 11.15 11.21
N MET A 29 -23.17 11.70 10.32
CA MET A 29 -24.18 10.92 9.61
C MET A 29 -23.60 9.79 8.76
N ILE A 30 -22.37 9.92 8.24
CA ILE A 30 -21.70 8.83 7.50
C ILE A 30 -21.33 7.70 8.47
N VAL A 31 -20.64 8.02 9.58
CA VAL A 31 -20.17 6.97 10.51
C VAL A 31 -21.30 6.31 11.29
N HIS A 32 -22.40 7.02 11.58
CA HIS A 32 -23.60 6.44 12.22
C HIS A 32 -24.37 5.44 11.34
N GLN A 33 -24.03 5.32 10.05
CA GLN A 33 -24.61 4.30 9.19
C GLN A 33 -23.82 2.99 9.20
N ILE A 34 -22.62 2.97 9.80
CA ILE A 34 -21.76 1.80 9.86
C ILE A 34 -22.16 0.95 11.08
N PRO A 35 -22.47 -0.35 10.89
CA PRO A 35 -22.78 -1.26 11.99
C PRO A 35 -21.70 -1.32 13.07
N TYR A 36 -22.10 -1.12 14.32
CA TYR A 36 -21.20 -1.24 15.46
C TYR A 36 -20.87 -2.72 15.74
N VAL A 37 -19.60 -3.06 15.64
CA VAL A 37 -19.04 -4.38 15.97
C VAL A 37 -17.72 -4.16 16.70
N GLU A 38 -17.67 -4.54 17.98
CA GLU A 38 -16.46 -4.49 18.79
C GLU A 38 -15.32 -5.25 18.08
N SER A 39 -14.19 -4.57 17.87
CA SER A 39 -13.18 -5.06 16.94
C SER A 39 -11.76 -4.83 17.44
N GLY A 40 -10.84 -5.65 16.93
CA GLY A 40 -9.42 -5.48 17.12
C GLY A 40 -8.64 -6.37 16.15
N PRO A 41 -7.44 -5.97 15.68
CA PRO A 41 -6.73 -4.71 15.94
C PRO A 41 -7.31 -3.50 15.18
N GLN A 42 -6.80 -2.29 15.47
CA GLN A 42 -7.13 -1.08 14.73
C GLN A 42 -6.86 -1.22 13.23
N LYS A 43 -7.76 -0.63 12.43
CA LYS A 43 -7.71 -0.64 10.97
C LYS A 43 -7.62 0.77 10.43
N TYR A 44 -7.13 0.92 9.20
CA TYR A 44 -7.17 2.19 8.50
C TYR A 44 -8.63 2.57 8.20
N PRO A 45 -8.98 3.86 8.22
CA PRO A 45 -10.31 4.33 7.85
C PRO A 45 -10.85 3.74 6.53
N VAL A 46 -10.00 3.59 5.52
CA VAL A 46 -10.38 2.97 4.23
C VAL A 46 -10.72 1.48 4.36
N GLU A 47 -10.05 0.75 5.25
CA GLU A 47 -10.35 -0.66 5.52
C GLU A 47 -11.69 -0.80 6.23
N THR A 48 -11.93 0.04 7.25
CA THR A 48 -13.20 0.07 7.98
C THR A 48 -14.38 0.40 7.06
N ILE A 49 -14.23 1.35 6.13
CA ILE A 49 -15.27 1.67 5.15
C ILE A 49 -15.56 0.46 4.24
N VAL A 50 -14.52 -0.25 3.79
CA VAL A 50 -14.66 -1.43 2.91
C VAL A 50 -15.34 -2.60 3.62
N GLU A 51 -14.97 -2.85 4.87
CA GLU A 51 -15.56 -3.93 5.66
C GLU A 51 -16.96 -3.58 6.18
N ASN A 52 -17.26 -2.29 6.30
CA ASN A 52 -18.53 -1.75 6.73
C ASN A 52 -18.97 -2.30 8.10
N GLU A 53 -18.02 -2.37 9.03
CA GLU A 53 -18.21 -2.67 10.44
C GLU A 53 -17.04 -2.10 11.25
N GLY A 54 -17.27 -1.79 12.53
CA GLY A 54 -16.23 -1.32 13.43
C GLY A 54 -16.78 -0.81 14.76
N ASP A 55 -15.90 -0.29 15.60
CA ASP A 55 -16.20 0.21 16.93
C ASP A 55 -15.80 1.68 17.12
N CYS A 56 -15.86 2.16 18.36
CA CYS A 56 -15.76 3.59 18.68
C CYS A 56 -14.48 4.25 18.16
N ASP A 57 -13.34 3.56 18.22
CA ASP A 57 -12.07 4.10 17.72
C ASP A 57 -12.05 4.14 16.17
N LEU A 58 -12.47 3.07 15.48
CA LEU A 58 -12.53 3.03 14.02
C LEU A 58 -13.48 4.09 13.44
N PHE A 59 -14.63 4.32 14.06
CA PHE A 59 -15.57 5.37 13.64
C PHE A 59 -15.00 6.76 13.89
N SER A 60 -14.36 6.97 15.05
CA SER A 60 -13.62 8.19 15.34
C SER A 60 -12.50 8.41 14.33
N PHE A 61 -11.86 7.33 13.86
CA PHE A 61 -10.78 7.42 12.90
C PHE A 61 -11.25 7.85 11.52
N ILE A 62 -12.40 7.35 11.07
CA ILE A 62 -13.05 7.81 9.83
C ILE A 62 -13.46 9.27 9.98
N ALA A 63 -14.22 9.61 11.02
CA ALA A 63 -14.76 10.94 11.22
C ALA A 63 -13.65 12.00 11.30
N ALA A 64 -12.63 11.77 12.14
CA ALA A 64 -11.50 12.68 12.26
C ALA A 64 -10.70 12.81 10.95
N SER A 65 -10.56 11.72 10.18
CA SER A 65 -9.86 11.76 8.89
C SER A 65 -10.62 12.58 7.85
N ILE A 66 -11.95 12.41 7.73
CA ILE A 66 -12.78 13.21 6.81
C ILE A 66 -12.80 14.67 7.25
N MET A 67 -13.03 14.95 8.54
CA MET A 67 -13.08 16.31 9.05
C MET A 67 -11.75 17.06 8.85
N LYS A 68 -10.63 16.39 9.13
CA LYS A 68 -9.29 16.95 8.90
C LYS A 68 -9.02 17.19 7.41
N ALA A 69 -9.43 16.28 6.54
CA ALA A 69 -9.30 16.43 5.08
C ALA A 69 -10.14 17.60 4.53
N GLY A 70 -11.31 17.84 5.13
CA GLY A 70 -12.16 18.99 4.85
C GLY A 70 -11.66 20.32 5.40
N GLY A 71 -10.53 20.32 6.12
CA GLY A 71 -9.90 21.53 6.64
C GLY A 71 -10.30 21.91 8.07
N LEU A 72 -11.12 21.12 8.75
CA LEU A 72 -11.43 21.37 10.16
C LEU A 72 -10.24 21.04 11.07
N ASP A 73 -10.17 21.74 12.20
CA ASP A 73 -9.22 21.45 13.26
C ASP A 73 -9.84 20.46 14.26
N VAL A 74 -9.19 19.32 14.44
CA VAL A 74 -9.79 18.12 15.01
C VAL A 74 -8.79 17.43 15.93
N VAL A 75 -9.29 16.89 17.03
CA VAL A 75 -8.56 16.04 17.98
C VAL A 75 -9.35 14.76 18.24
N LEU A 76 -8.68 13.72 18.72
CA LEU A 76 -9.35 12.56 19.29
C LEU A 76 -9.50 12.76 20.80
N LEU A 77 -10.63 12.30 21.33
CA LEU A 77 -10.97 12.27 22.74
C LEU A 77 -10.96 10.81 23.19
N LEU A 78 -9.91 10.41 23.93
CA LEU A 78 -9.79 9.06 24.46
C LEU A 78 -10.26 9.01 25.92
N TYR A 79 -11.36 8.30 26.15
CA TYR A 79 -11.98 8.09 27.46
C TYR A 79 -11.53 6.75 28.05
N GLN A 80 -10.33 6.74 28.63
CA GLN A 80 -9.70 5.49 29.11
C GLN A 80 -10.54 4.73 30.14
N THR A 81 -11.31 5.43 30.98
CA THR A 81 -12.16 4.81 32.01
C THR A 81 -13.45 4.22 31.47
N GLN A 82 -13.93 4.71 30.33
CA GLN A 82 -15.17 4.26 29.69
C GLN A 82 -14.89 3.29 28.54
N ASP A 83 -13.62 3.03 28.23
CA ASP A 83 -13.18 2.25 27.08
C ASP A 83 -13.83 2.77 25.78
N HIS A 84 -13.80 4.10 25.61
CA HIS A 84 -14.46 4.79 24.51
C HIS A 84 -13.53 5.77 23.84
N MET A 85 -13.71 5.98 22.54
CA MET A 85 -13.04 7.02 21.77
C MET A 85 -14.06 7.82 20.98
N ASN A 86 -13.79 9.12 20.89
CA ASN A 86 -14.62 10.05 20.15
C ASN A 86 -13.78 11.15 19.48
N VAL A 87 -14.44 12.05 18.76
CA VAL A 87 -13.83 13.20 18.09
C VAL A 87 -14.17 14.49 18.84
N GLY A 88 -13.19 15.38 18.94
CA GLY A 88 -13.38 16.78 19.32
C GLY A 88 -13.11 17.66 18.10
N VAL A 89 -14.09 18.48 17.69
CA VAL A 89 -13.97 19.38 16.53
C VAL A 89 -13.98 20.83 16.98
N TYR A 90 -13.01 21.60 16.52
CA TYR A 90 -13.01 23.04 16.74
C TYR A 90 -13.91 23.72 15.71
N LEU A 91 -14.85 24.50 16.21
CA LEU A 91 -15.68 25.41 15.43
C LEU A 91 -15.45 26.84 15.91
N SER A 92 -15.53 27.80 14.98
CA SER A 92 -15.34 29.23 15.30
C SER A 92 -16.45 29.78 16.20
N GLU A 93 -17.66 29.25 16.04
CA GLU A 93 -18.85 29.55 16.85
C GLU A 93 -19.34 28.31 17.58
N GLU A 94 -20.19 28.52 18.59
CA GLU A 94 -20.83 27.43 19.32
C GLU A 94 -21.84 26.69 18.43
N PRO A 95 -21.92 25.34 18.50
CA PRO A 95 -22.89 24.57 17.73
C PRO A 95 -24.33 25.03 18.02
N ASN A 96 -25.09 25.30 16.96
CA ASN A 96 -26.48 25.75 17.05
C ASN A 96 -27.49 24.62 16.84
N ASP A 97 -27.09 23.50 16.24
CA ASP A 97 -27.94 22.36 15.96
C ASP A 97 -28.04 21.38 17.13
N ALA A 98 -27.17 21.51 18.14
CA ALA A 98 -27.23 20.70 19.36
C ALA A 98 -28.60 20.85 20.05
N ARG A 99 -29.23 19.71 20.36
CA ARG A 99 -30.57 19.67 20.96
C ARG A 99 -30.52 19.75 22.50
N SER A 100 -29.33 19.68 23.07
CA SER A 100 -29.05 19.73 24.50
C SER A 100 -27.90 20.70 24.79
N ALA A 101 -27.50 20.83 26.05
CA ALA A 101 -26.35 21.63 26.42
C ALA A 101 -25.09 21.13 25.69
N VAL A 102 -24.32 22.06 25.13
CA VAL A 102 -23.10 21.72 24.38
C VAL A 102 -21.97 21.31 25.31
N TYR A 103 -21.22 20.29 24.92
CA TYR A 103 -20.05 19.79 25.62
C TYR A 103 -18.80 19.98 24.76
N TYR A 104 -17.71 20.36 25.40
CA TYR A 104 -16.43 20.60 24.75
C TYR A 104 -15.27 20.36 25.72
N TYR A 105 -14.10 20.10 25.14
CA TYR A 105 -12.82 20.10 25.85
C TYR A 105 -11.99 21.29 25.39
N THR A 106 -11.26 21.92 26.31
CA THR A 106 -10.39 23.04 25.97
C THR A 106 -8.96 22.54 25.79
N HIS A 107 -8.34 22.87 24.66
CA HIS A 107 -6.94 22.59 24.38
C HIS A 107 -6.33 23.75 23.60
N ASP A 108 -5.18 24.25 24.05
CA ASP A 108 -4.49 25.41 23.46
C ASP A 108 -5.38 26.65 23.24
N GLY A 109 -6.30 26.89 24.18
CA GLY A 109 -7.23 28.02 24.14
C GLY A 109 -8.39 27.87 23.14
N LYS A 110 -8.50 26.73 22.45
CA LYS A 110 -9.62 26.39 21.55
C LYS A 110 -10.62 25.46 22.25
N ARG A 111 -11.91 25.64 21.94
CA ARG A 111 -12.99 24.75 22.37
C ARG A 111 -13.21 23.67 21.29
N TYR A 112 -12.91 22.42 21.62
CA TYR A 112 -13.19 21.27 20.77
C TYR A 112 -14.51 20.65 21.22
N TYR A 113 -15.57 20.85 20.45
CA TYR A 113 -16.90 20.33 20.72
C TYR A 113 -16.94 18.83 20.48
N VAL A 114 -17.61 18.11 21.38
CA VAL A 114 -17.76 16.65 21.29
C VAL A 114 -18.55 16.30 20.03
N ALA A 115 -18.07 15.34 19.25
CA ALA A 115 -18.71 14.89 18.02
C ALA A 115 -18.87 13.37 18.07
N GLU A 116 -19.88 12.89 18.83
CA GLU A 116 -20.13 11.47 19.09
C GLU A 116 -20.32 10.62 17.84
N CYS A 117 -19.32 9.76 17.59
CA CYS A 117 -19.18 8.95 16.39
C CYS A 117 -19.96 7.64 16.45
N THR A 118 -20.40 7.19 17.63
CA THR A 118 -21.24 6.01 17.80
C THR A 118 -22.72 6.41 17.87
N GLY A 119 -23.58 5.82 17.05
CA GLY A 119 -25.01 6.09 17.12
C GLY A 119 -25.83 5.02 16.40
N ASP A 120 -26.90 4.54 17.03
CA ASP A 120 -27.71 3.42 16.52
C ASP A 120 -28.73 3.84 15.44
N ASP A 121 -28.97 5.15 15.27
CA ASP A 121 -29.91 5.70 14.29
C ASP A 121 -29.35 6.98 13.66
N TRP A 122 -28.81 6.90 12.45
CA TRP A 122 -28.25 8.06 11.73
C TRP A 122 -29.23 9.23 11.53
N ARG A 123 -30.56 9.00 11.59
CA ARG A 123 -31.57 10.07 11.43
C ARG A 123 -31.74 10.90 12.69
N HIS A 124 -31.48 10.29 13.85
CA HIS A 124 -31.61 10.93 15.15
C HIS A 124 -30.30 10.90 15.94
N GLY A 125 -29.21 10.54 15.28
CA GLY A 125 -27.87 10.37 15.83
C GLY A 125 -27.34 11.67 16.42
N TRP A 126 -26.17 11.55 17.03
CA TRP A 126 -25.55 12.67 17.72
C TRP A 126 -25.19 13.79 16.77
N ARG A 127 -25.39 15.01 17.26
CA ARG A 127 -24.92 16.23 16.59
C ARG A 127 -23.69 16.75 17.30
N VAL A 128 -22.86 17.50 16.59
CA VAL A 128 -21.72 18.18 17.20
C VAL A 128 -22.18 19.03 18.39
N GLY A 129 -21.46 18.91 19.49
CA GLY A 129 -21.77 19.51 20.78
C GLY A 129 -22.58 18.61 21.71
N GLU A 130 -23.30 17.61 21.21
CA GLU A 130 -24.03 16.67 22.06
C GLU A 130 -23.09 15.63 22.66
N CYS A 131 -23.39 15.20 23.90
CA CYS A 131 -22.58 14.25 24.64
C CYS A 131 -23.47 13.26 25.40
N PRO A 132 -23.27 11.94 25.25
CA PRO A 132 -24.02 10.95 26.00
C PRO A 132 -23.77 11.08 27.50
N ASP A 133 -24.78 10.80 28.32
CA ASP A 133 -24.74 11.00 29.78
C ASP A 133 -23.53 10.31 30.45
N LEU A 134 -23.11 9.16 29.93
CA LEU A 134 -21.94 8.42 30.41
C LEU A 134 -20.61 9.18 30.25
N LEU A 135 -20.55 10.18 29.37
CA LEU A 135 -19.32 10.93 29.03
C LEU A 135 -19.33 12.38 29.53
N GLN A 136 -20.48 12.94 29.96
CA GLN A 136 -20.61 14.36 30.31
C GLN A 136 -19.67 14.82 31.43
N GLU A 137 -19.31 13.93 32.37
CA GLU A 137 -18.34 14.21 33.45
C GLU A 137 -17.03 13.43 33.30
N ALA A 138 -16.85 12.71 32.18
CA ALA A 138 -15.68 11.88 31.97
C ALA A 138 -14.46 12.73 31.56
N SER A 139 -13.30 12.36 32.09
CA SER A 139 -12.03 12.95 31.66
C SER A 139 -11.57 12.28 30.36
N ALA A 140 -11.27 13.08 29.35
CA ALA A 140 -10.73 12.62 28.08
C ALA A 140 -9.26 13.01 27.94
N ARG A 141 -8.43 12.08 27.48
CA ARG A 141 -7.10 12.40 26.98
C ARG A 141 -7.24 12.90 25.55
N ILE A 142 -6.77 14.13 25.31
CA ILE A 142 -6.76 14.76 23.99
C ILE A 142 -5.54 14.24 23.22
N ILE A 143 -5.76 13.78 21.99
CA ILE A 143 -4.71 13.34 21.07
C ILE A 143 -4.80 14.25 19.84
N THR A 144 -3.76 15.05 19.60
CA THR A 144 -3.70 15.94 18.44
C THR A 144 -3.40 15.16 17.17
N LEU A 145 -3.76 15.73 16.02
CA LEU A 145 -3.57 15.11 14.71
C LEU A 145 -2.36 15.69 13.96
N GLU A 146 -1.34 16.15 14.68
CA GLU A 146 -0.11 16.72 14.09
C GLU A 146 0.70 15.65 13.36
N ASP A 147 0.75 14.43 13.90
CA ASP A 147 1.47 13.27 13.35
C ASP A 147 0.55 12.37 12.50
N CYS A 148 -0.50 12.91 11.86
CA CYS A 148 -1.33 12.13 10.94
C CYS A 148 -0.62 11.85 9.61
N GLU A 149 -1.19 10.94 8.82
CA GLU A 149 -0.75 10.72 7.43
C GLU A 149 -0.69 12.05 6.67
N GLN A 150 0.40 12.27 5.94
CA GLN A 150 0.63 13.48 5.17
C GLN A 150 0.27 13.32 3.69
N SER A 151 0.31 12.10 3.18
CA SER A 151 0.00 11.76 1.79
C SER A 151 -0.26 10.27 1.65
N SER A 152 -1.09 9.90 0.68
CA SER A 152 -1.40 8.53 0.35
C SER A 152 -1.14 8.22 -1.12
N PRO A 153 -0.81 6.97 -1.47
CA PRO A 153 -0.61 6.57 -2.86
C PRO A 153 -1.89 6.48 -3.69
N GLY A 154 -3.05 6.59 -3.04
CA GLY A 154 -4.35 6.62 -3.68
C GLY A 154 -5.41 7.17 -2.74
N GLN A 155 -6.52 7.60 -3.33
CA GLN A 155 -7.69 8.08 -2.61
C GLN A 155 -8.87 7.11 -2.81
N VAL A 156 -9.96 7.33 -2.08
CA VAL A 156 -11.24 6.70 -2.38
C VAL A 156 -11.93 7.45 -3.52
N SER A 157 -12.98 6.87 -4.07
CA SER A 157 -13.96 7.59 -4.88
C SER A 157 -15.19 7.87 -4.04
N SER A 158 -15.89 8.99 -4.32
CA SER A 158 -17.09 9.39 -3.59
C SER A 158 -18.14 9.93 -4.58
N SER A 159 -19.40 9.68 -4.26
CA SER A 159 -20.58 10.18 -4.97
C SER A 159 -21.83 9.98 -4.12
N TYR A 160 -22.84 10.82 -4.31
CA TYR A 160 -24.16 10.66 -3.69
C TYR A 160 -25.03 9.60 -4.38
N GLY A 161 -24.53 8.97 -5.45
CA GLY A 161 -25.14 7.84 -6.14
C GLY A 161 -24.21 6.63 -6.20
N ALA A 162 -24.71 5.54 -6.77
CA ALA A 162 -23.85 4.41 -7.11
C ALA A 162 -22.90 4.82 -8.26
N LEU A 163 -21.60 4.67 -8.03
CA LEU A 163 -20.59 4.85 -9.07
C LEU A 163 -20.66 3.73 -10.10
N ASP A 164 -20.34 4.04 -11.35
CA ASP A 164 -20.22 3.03 -12.39
C ASP A 164 -19.05 2.09 -12.08
N ALA A 165 -19.25 0.79 -12.32
CA ALA A 165 -18.20 -0.19 -12.08
C ALA A 165 -17.06 -0.04 -13.09
N SER A 166 -15.86 -0.34 -12.63
CA SER A 166 -14.68 -0.30 -13.47
C SER A 166 -13.75 -1.49 -13.21
N SER A 167 -12.81 -1.71 -14.11
CA SER A 167 -11.83 -2.79 -13.99
C SER A 167 -10.46 -2.36 -14.46
N LEU A 168 -9.43 -2.92 -13.83
CA LEU A 168 -8.04 -2.63 -14.11
C LEU A 168 -7.30 -3.93 -14.44
N SER A 169 -6.48 -3.90 -15.48
CA SER A 169 -5.61 -5.03 -15.84
C SER A 169 -4.15 -4.67 -15.67
N LEU A 170 -3.28 -5.64 -15.33
CA LEU A 170 -1.84 -5.47 -15.31
C LEU A 170 -1.17 -6.68 -15.98
N ALA A 171 -0.18 -6.39 -16.82
CA ALA A 171 0.68 -7.35 -17.47
C ALA A 171 2.14 -6.92 -17.42
N VAL A 172 3.04 -7.90 -17.49
CA VAL A 172 4.50 -7.72 -17.51
C VAL A 172 5.01 -8.29 -18.81
N SER A 173 5.90 -7.57 -19.50
CA SER A 173 6.44 -8.00 -20.80
C SER A 173 7.20 -9.33 -20.77
N THR A 174 7.73 -9.72 -19.60
CA THR A 174 8.38 -11.00 -19.36
C THR A 174 8.23 -11.39 -17.88
N ARG A 175 8.23 -12.69 -17.57
CA ARG A 175 8.24 -13.19 -16.19
C ARG A 175 9.65 -13.33 -15.61
N PHE A 176 10.68 -13.24 -16.45
CA PHE A 176 12.08 -13.37 -16.06
C PHE A 176 12.89 -12.22 -16.67
N VAL A 177 13.71 -11.56 -15.86
CA VAL A 177 14.60 -10.49 -16.32
C VAL A 177 15.91 -10.52 -15.53
N ILE A 178 17.01 -10.09 -16.15
CA ILE A 178 18.29 -9.91 -15.45
C ILE A 178 18.23 -8.59 -14.69
N ALA A 179 18.78 -8.55 -13.48
CA ALA A 179 18.90 -7.32 -12.71
C ALA A 179 19.46 -6.16 -13.56
N ARG A 180 18.90 -4.95 -13.37
CA ARG A 180 19.18 -3.72 -14.13
C ARG A 180 18.74 -3.71 -15.60
N SER A 181 18.23 -4.82 -16.13
CA SER A 181 17.61 -4.84 -17.46
C SER A 181 16.18 -4.29 -17.40
N ALA A 182 15.70 -3.75 -18.53
CA ALA A 182 14.38 -3.15 -18.60
C ALA A 182 13.28 -4.20 -18.74
N VAL A 183 12.20 -4.01 -18.01
CA VAL A 183 10.93 -4.75 -18.14
C VAL A 183 9.80 -3.73 -18.28
N THR A 184 8.81 -4.03 -19.11
CA THR A 184 7.66 -3.14 -19.29
C THR A 184 6.47 -3.67 -18.50
N LEU A 185 5.92 -2.82 -17.64
CA LEU A 185 4.65 -3.01 -16.96
C LEU A 185 3.60 -2.25 -17.77
N SER A 186 2.47 -2.88 -18.07
CA SER A 186 1.42 -2.25 -18.87
C SER A 186 0.05 -2.81 -18.55
N GLY A 187 -0.97 -2.01 -18.77
CA GLY A 187 -2.35 -2.42 -18.57
C GLY A 187 -3.34 -1.44 -19.16
N SER A 188 -4.61 -1.62 -18.81
CA SER A 188 -5.68 -0.70 -19.17
C SER A 188 -6.78 -0.66 -18.13
N ILE A 189 -7.46 0.48 -18.08
CA ILE A 189 -8.73 0.66 -17.39
C ILE A 189 -9.87 0.33 -18.37
N SER A 190 -10.93 -0.30 -17.89
CA SER A 190 -12.19 -0.46 -18.62
C SER A 190 -13.36 0.05 -17.77
N PRO A 191 -14.22 0.96 -18.28
CA PRO A 191 -14.19 1.53 -19.64
C PRO A 191 -12.94 2.37 -19.93
N ALA A 192 -12.71 2.74 -21.19
CA ALA A 192 -11.51 3.49 -21.58
C ALA A 192 -11.56 4.91 -20.98
N LEU A 193 -10.78 5.16 -19.93
CA LEU A 193 -10.71 6.44 -19.24
C LEU A 193 -9.35 7.09 -19.42
N SER A 194 -9.34 8.27 -20.04
CA SER A 194 -8.12 9.05 -20.31
C SER A 194 -7.74 9.94 -19.14
N GLY A 195 -6.43 10.16 -18.96
CA GLY A 195 -5.92 11.13 -17.99
C GLY A 195 -6.07 10.69 -16.52
N LYS A 196 -6.29 9.39 -16.26
CA LYS A 196 -6.48 8.85 -14.91
C LYS A 196 -5.15 8.39 -14.34
N ASN A 197 -4.94 8.66 -13.05
CA ASN A 197 -3.76 8.24 -12.32
C ASN A 197 -3.90 6.77 -11.89
N VAL A 198 -2.97 5.94 -12.33
CA VAL A 198 -2.83 4.53 -11.95
C VAL A 198 -1.55 4.38 -11.15
N THR A 199 -1.67 3.93 -9.90
CA THR A 199 -0.53 3.69 -9.03
C THR A 199 -0.09 2.24 -9.13
N LEU A 200 1.17 2.04 -9.52
CA LEU A 200 1.82 0.74 -9.56
C LEU A 200 2.50 0.48 -8.22
N TYR A 201 2.25 -0.70 -7.68
CA TYR A 201 2.82 -1.18 -6.45
C TYR A 201 3.70 -2.40 -6.68
N VAL A 202 4.69 -2.56 -5.81
CA VAL A 202 5.62 -3.69 -5.82
C VAL A 202 5.88 -4.20 -4.40
N SER A 203 5.98 -5.51 -4.25
CA SER A 203 6.43 -6.18 -3.02
C SER A 203 7.56 -7.14 -3.38
N SER A 204 8.62 -7.15 -2.58
CA SER A 204 9.79 -8.02 -2.76
C SER A 204 9.80 -9.09 -1.67
N SER A 205 9.72 -10.37 -2.05
CA SER A 205 9.92 -11.50 -1.13
C SER A 205 9.12 -11.42 0.19
N GLY A 206 7.86 -10.98 0.12
CA GLY A 206 6.98 -10.86 1.30
C GLY A 206 7.12 -9.54 2.09
N SER A 207 7.87 -8.56 1.59
CA SER A 207 7.84 -7.20 2.14
C SER A 207 6.44 -6.61 2.02
N PRO A 208 6.08 -5.62 2.86
CA PRO A 208 4.91 -4.79 2.63
C PRO A 208 4.91 -4.25 1.20
N LEU A 209 3.70 -4.10 0.66
CA LEU A 209 3.49 -3.51 -0.65
C LEU A 209 3.96 -2.05 -0.61
N SER A 210 4.85 -1.65 -1.53
CA SER A 210 5.34 -0.28 -1.64
C SER A 210 5.01 0.31 -3.00
N VAL A 211 4.90 1.63 -3.04
CA VAL A 211 4.63 2.37 -4.27
C VAL A 211 5.86 2.30 -5.17
N LEU A 212 5.66 1.84 -6.40
CA LEU A 212 6.69 1.85 -7.43
C LEU A 212 6.67 3.17 -8.22
N VAL A 213 5.50 3.56 -8.73
CA VAL A 213 5.30 4.78 -9.54
C VAL A 213 3.81 5.04 -9.77
N THR A 214 3.43 6.29 -10.02
CA THR A 214 2.11 6.64 -10.56
C THR A 214 2.23 7.05 -12.02
N VAL A 215 1.40 6.48 -12.89
CA VAL A 215 1.35 6.75 -14.33
C VAL A 215 -0.03 7.23 -14.74
N VAL A 216 -0.11 7.92 -15.88
CA VAL A 216 -1.35 8.47 -16.41
C VAL A 216 -1.83 7.64 -17.59
N THR A 217 -3.13 7.35 -17.68
CA THR A 217 -3.73 6.66 -18.83
C THR A 217 -3.80 7.54 -20.08
N ASP A 218 -3.62 6.92 -21.25
CA ASP A 218 -3.82 7.55 -22.55
C ASP A 218 -5.30 7.61 -22.96
N SER A 219 -5.58 8.10 -24.17
CA SER A 219 -6.95 8.24 -24.71
C SER A 219 -7.72 6.93 -24.81
N ASP A 220 -7.02 5.79 -24.87
CA ASP A 220 -7.62 4.45 -24.95
C ASP A 220 -7.70 3.78 -23.56
N GLY A 221 -7.42 4.53 -22.48
CA GLY A 221 -7.40 4.04 -21.10
C GLY A 221 -6.20 3.14 -20.80
N ARG A 222 -5.18 3.10 -21.65
CA ARG A 222 -3.99 2.26 -21.46
C ARG A 222 -2.91 3.01 -20.69
N TYR A 223 -2.10 2.27 -19.97
CA TYR A 223 -0.94 2.82 -19.26
C TYR A 223 0.26 1.89 -19.41
N SER A 224 1.47 2.46 -19.34
CA SER A 224 2.71 1.71 -19.42
C SER A 224 3.83 2.37 -18.64
N TYR A 225 4.69 1.55 -18.04
CA TYR A 225 5.88 1.97 -17.31
C TYR A 225 7.05 1.04 -17.60
N MET A 226 8.22 1.61 -17.92
CA MET A 226 9.45 0.86 -18.11
C MET A 226 10.25 0.84 -16.80
N TRP A 227 10.31 -0.33 -16.16
CA TRP A 227 10.99 -0.53 -14.90
C TRP A 227 12.35 -1.23 -15.07
N ARG A 228 13.33 -0.89 -14.23
CA ARG A 228 14.64 -1.54 -14.15
C ARG A 228 14.92 -1.98 -12.71
N PRO A 229 14.58 -3.22 -12.30
CA PRO A 229 14.79 -3.68 -10.95
C PRO A 229 16.28 -3.70 -10.59
N SER A 230 16.64 -3.08 -9.47
CA SER A 230 18.04 -2.95 -9.03
C SER A 230 18.59 -4.22 -8.40
N SER A 231 17.72 -5.02 -7.77
CA SER A 231 18.09 -6.19 -6.98
C SER A 231 17.42 -7.44 -7.56
N ALA A 232 18.10 -8.57 -7.41
CA ALA A 232 17.53 -9.88 -7.72
C ALA A 232 16.49 -10.28 -6.67
N GLY A 233 15.51 -11.09 -7.08
CA GLY A 233 14.44 -11.53 -6.18
C GLY A 233 13.14 -11.85 -6.91
N ILE A 234 12.13 -12.22 -6.12
CA ILE A 234 10.77 -12.43 -6.61
C ILE A 234 9.94 -11.20 -6.24
N TYR A 235 9.41 -10.55 -7.26
CA TYR A 235 8.60 -9.35 -7.13
C TYR A 235 7.14 -9.67 -7.46
N SER A 236 6.24 -9.29 -6.56
CA SER A 236 4.80 -9.25 -6.79
C SER A 236 4.38 -7.82 -7.07
N MET A 237 3.62 -7.61 -8.15
CA MET A 237 3.20 -6.28 -8.60
C MET A 237 1.69 -6.22 -8.79
N ARG A 238 1.12 -5.06 -8.50
CA ARG A 238 -0.31 -4.76 -8.64
C ARG A 238 -0.44 -3.32 -9.09
N ALA A 239 -1.43 -3.03 -9.93
CA ALA A 239 -1.86 -1.68 -10.24
C ALA A 239 -3.15 -1.39 -9.46
N SER A 240 -3.33 -0.13 -9.06
CA SER A 240 -4.55 0.34 -8.43
C SER A 240 -4.96 1.68 -9.05
N TRP A 241 -6.25 1.85 -9.20
CA TRP A 241 -6.87 3.13 -9.51
C TRP A 241 -7.98 3.40 -8.50
N SER A 242 -7.94 4.59 -7.91
CA SER A 242 -8.82 5.07 -6.85
C SER A 242 -10.30 5.25 -7.23
N GLY A 243 -10.60 5.28 -8.52
CA GLY A 243 -11.90 5.76 -9.01
C GLY A 243 -11.89 7.27 -9.21
N ASP A 244 -13.07 7.83 -9.43
CA ASP A 244 -13.37 9.25 -9.46
C ASP A 244 -14.85 9.47 -9.10
N THR A 245 -15.40 10.64 -9.46
CA THR A 245 -16.80 11.00 -9.20
C THR A 245 -17.81 10.17 -9.99
N ASP A 246 -17.38 9.51 -11.07
CA ASP A 246 -18.24 8.76 -11.99
C ASP A 246 -18.05 7.26 -11.83
N TYR A 247 -16.81 6.82 -11.60
CA TYR A 247 -16.43 5.41 -11.55
C TYR A 247 -15.80 4.98 -10.23
N ALA A 248 -16.19 3.79 -9.78
CA ALA A 248 -15.58 3.15 -8.62
C ALA A 248 -14.12 2.78 -8.90
N GLY A 249 -13.29 2.80 -7.86
CA GLY A 249 -11.91 2.33 -7.92
C GLY A 249 -11.79 0.84 -8.25
N ALA A 250 -10.67 0.47 -8.84
CA ALA A 250 -10.39 -0.89 -9.23
C ALA A 250 -8.91 -1.24 -9.06
N ASP A 251 -8.70 -2.49 -8.67
CA ASP A 251 -7.38 -3.07 -8.52
C ASP A 251 -7.14 -4.15 -9.57
N SER A 252 -5.90 -4.26 -10.04
CA SER A 252 -5.54 -5.25 -11.04
C SER A 252 -5.34 -6.64 -10.44
N ASN A 253 -5.26 -7.63 -11.33
CA ASN A 253 -4.60 -8.90 -11.04
C ASN A 253 -3.16 -8.68 -10.54
N ILE A 254 -2.64 -9.63 -9.76
CA ILE A 254 -1.25 -9.63 -9.30
C ILE A 254 -0.37 -10.29 -10.36
N CYS A 255 0.76 -9.65 -10.69
CA CYS A 255 1.79 -10.19 -11.56
C CYS A 255 3.06 -10.53 -10.78
N THR A 256 3.73 -11.63 -11.15
CA THR A 256 5.01 -12.03 -10.55
C THR A 256 6.14 -11.91 -11.57
N LEU A 257 7.24 -11.29 -11.15
CA LEU A 257 8.49 -11.16 -11.91
C LEU A 257 9.66 -11.75 -11.11
N ILE A 258 10.43 -12.63 -11.75
CA ILE A 258 11.65 -13.20 -11.20
C ILE A 258 12.84 -12.46 -11.78
N VAL A 259 13.59 -11.78 -10.92
CA VAL A 259 14.79 -11.03 -11.30
C VAL A 259 16.02 -11.85 -10.95
N ILE A 260 16.81 -12.16 -11.97
CA ILE A 260 18.01 -13.00 -11.85
C ILE A 260 19.24 -12.10 -11.64
N PRO A 261 20.12 -12.43 -10.68
CA PRO A 261 21.36 -11.68 -10.44
C PRO A 261 22.29 -11.74 -11.66
N LEU A 262 22.90 -10.61 -12.01
CA LEU A 262 23.84 -10.52 -13.13
C LEU A 262 25.09 -11.38 -12.87
N GLU A 263 25.48 -11.50 -11.61
CA GLU A 263 26.64 -12.26 -11.14
C GLU A 263 26.51 -13.75 -11.50
N TRP A 264 25.29 -14.30 -11.46
CA TRP A 264 25.06 -15.71 -11.82
C TRP A 264 25.24 -15.96 -13.30
N LEU A 265 24.90 -14.99 -14.15
CA LEU A 265 25.17 -15.07 -15.57
C LEU A 265 26.69 -15.02 -15.84
N MET A 266 27.40 -14.12 -15.16
CA MET A 266 28.86 -14.03 -15.28
C MET A 266 29.55 -15.31 -14.80
N MET A 267 29.12 -15.89 -13.67
CA MET A 267 29.62 -17.18 -13.20
C MET A 267 29.31 -18.32 -14.18
N GLY A 268 28.11 -18.33 -14.77
CA GLY A 268 27.76 -19.33 -15.79
C GLY A 268 28.66 -19.24 -17.02
N VAL A 269 28.91 -18.03 -17.52
CA VAL A 269 29.81 -17.79 -18.67
C VAL A 269 31.24 -18.20 -18.33
N THR A 270 31.77 -17.86 -17.15
CA THR A 270 33.13 -18.25 -16.76
C THR A 270 33.29 -19.75 -16.63
N VAL A 271 32.30 -20.46 -16.07
CA VAL A 271 32.31 -21.93 -16.01
C VAL A 271 32.30 -22.56 -17.40
N ILE A 272 31.47 -22.06 -18.32
CA ILE A 272 31.42 -22.56 -19.71
C ILE A 272 32.78 -22.35 -20.39
N VAL A 273 33.40 -21.18 -20.22
CA VAL A 273 34.75 -20.90 -20.78
C VAL A 273 35.78 -21.87 -20.19
N LEU A 274 35.79 -22.10 -18.87
CA LEU A 274 36.71 -23.04 -18.23
C LEU A 274 36.51 -24.47 -18.73
N LEU A 275 35.28 -24.92 -18.94
CA LEU A 275 34.97 -26.24 -19.51
C LEU A 275 35.45 -26.37 -20.95
N VAL A 276 35.29 -25.32 -21.77
CA VAL A 276 35.80 -25.30 -23.15
C VAL A 276 37.33 -25.33 -23.16
N VAL A 277 37.99 -24.54 -22.31
CA VAL A 277 39.46 -24.57 -22.19
C VAL A 277 39.92 -25.95 -21.74
N PHE A 278 39.29 -26.55 -20.74
CA PHE A 278 39.60 -27.90 -20.28
C PHE A 278 39.43 -28.94 -21.40
N LEU A 279 38.35 -28.86 -22.18
CA LEU A 279 38.13 -29.72 -23.34
C LEU A 279 39.22 -29.54 -24.41
N VAL A 280 39.60 -28.30 -24.73
CA VAL A 280 40.67 -28.02 -25.69
C VAL A 280 42.00 -28.57 -25.20
N VAL A 281 42.35 -28.37 -23.92
CA VAL A 281 43.57 -28.90 -23.31
C VAL A 281 43.59 -30.42 -23.35
N THR A 282 42.50 -31.09 -22.97
CA THR A 282 42.41 -32.57 -23.01
C THR A 282 42.50 -33.13 -24.42
N LEU A 283 41.92 -32.46 -25.42
CA LEU A 283 42.07 -32.84 -26.83
C LEU A 283 43.51 -32.61 -27.33
N ALA A 284 44.17 -31.53 -26.91
CA ALA A 284 45.55 -31.23 -27.29
C ALA A 284 46.56 -32.19 -26.64
N THR A 285 46.38 -32.55 -25.37
CA THR A 285 47.25 -33.51 -24.67
C THR A 285 47.08 -34.94 -25.17
N ARG A 286 45.86 -35.33 -25.58
CA ARG A 286 45.61 -36.62 -26.25
C ARG A 286 46.23 -36.76 -27.65
N ARG A 287 46.59 -35.65 -28.29
CA ARG A 287 47.22 -35.63 -29.63
C ARG A 287 48.74 -35.67 -29.59
N LYS A 288 49.39 -35.55 -28.43
CA LYS A 288 50.83 -35.81 -28.32
C LYS A 288 51.07 -37.34 -28.32
N PRO A 289 51.82 -37.91 -29.28
CA PRO A 289 52.26 -39.31 -29.19
C PRO A 289 53.17 -39.48 -27.96
N PRO A 290 53.18 -40.65 -27.31
CA PRO A 290 54.07 -40.90 -26.18
C PRO A 290 55.54 -40.70 -26.61
N GLU A 291 56.32 -39.99 -25.79
CA GLU A 291 57.78 -39.96 -25.92
C GLU A 291 58.29 -41.41 -25.96
N GLU A 292 59.05 -41.75 -27.00
CA GLU A 292 59.76 -43.02 -27.08
C GLU A 292 60.68 -43.12 -25.86
N LEU A 293 60.34 -44.02 -24.93
CA LEU A 293 61.25 -44.47 -23.89
C LEU A 293 62.43 -45.13 -24.59
N GLU A 294 63.59 -44.46 -24.58
CA GLU A 294 64.86 -45.05 -25.01
C GLU A 294 65.02 -46.42 -24.34
N ALA A 295 65.18 -47.45 -25.16
CA ALA A 295 65.39 -48.81 -24.73
C ALA A 295 66.66 -48.89 -23.88
N PHE A 296 66.53 -49.44 -22.67
CA PHE A 296 67.68 -49.79 -21.84
C PHE A 296 68.56 -50.80 -22.58
N GLU A 297 69.82 -50.43 -22.82
CA GLU A 297 70.85 -51.35 -23.33
C GLU A 297 71.00 -52.56 -22.39
N GLU A 298 70.92 -53.74 -23.00
CA GLU A 298 71.09 -55.06 -22.41
C GLU A 298 72.58 -55.26 -22.08
N TRP A 299 72.92 -55.43 -20.79
CA TRP A 299 74.30 -55.73 -20.40
C TRP A 299 74.58 -57.23 -20.58
N GLU A 300 75.55 -57.56 -21.43
CA GLU A 300 76.12 -58.91 -21.58
C GLU A 300 76.71 -59.38 -20.25
N VAL A 301 76.17 -60.50 -19.72
CA VAL A 301 76.76 -61.23 -18.60
C VAL A 301 77.80 -62.20 -19.16
N VAL A 302 79.07 -61.94 -18.85
CA VAL A 302 80.20 -62.82 -19.19
C VAL A 302 80.26 -63.97 -18.19
N ASP A 303 80.05 -65.20 -18.69
CA ASP A 303 80.23 -66.46 -17.97
C ASP A 303 81.70 -66.66 -17.55
N TYR A 304 81.93 -67.05 -16.29
CA TYR A 304 83.19 -67.63 -15.84
C TYR A 304 82.96 -69.07 -15.36
N PRO A 305 83.79 -70.04 -15.80
CA PRO A 305 83.49 -71.47 -15.70
C PRO A 305 83.69 -72.07 -14.31
N GLU A 306 82.87 -73.08 -14.02
CA GLU A 306 82.90 -73.97 -12.86
C GLU A 306 84.16 -74.87 -12.83
N TYR A 307 84.71 -75.10 -11.64
CA TYR A 307 85.37 -76.36 -11.29
C TYR A 307 85.15 -76.68 -9.79
N PHE A 308 84.40 -77.77 -9.57
CA PHE A 308 84.29 -78.70 -8.43
C PHE A 308 84.41 -78.21 -6.98
#